data_AF-A0A392QRD1-F1
#
_entry.id   AF-A0A392QRD1-F1
#
_cell.length_a   1.000
_cell.length_b   1.000
_cell.length_c   1.000
_cell.angle_alpha   90.00
_cell.angle_beta   90.00
_cell.angle_gamma   90.00
#
_symmetry.space_group_name_H-M   'P 1'
#
loop_
_entity.id
_entity.type
_entity.pdbx_description
1 polymer ?
#
loop_
_entity_poly.entity_id
_entity_poly.type
_entity_poly.pdbx_seq_one_letter_code
_entity_poly.pdbx_strand_id
1 'polypeptide(L)'
;MFAAGSETSSGIVLWGMSQIIKNPKVMEEAQVEVRRVFDKKGHVDETELHQLIYLKSIIKETLRLHPTVPLLLPRESRERCQINGYDIPAKTRVAVNVWAIGRDQ
;
A
#
# COMPACT_ATOMS: atom_id res chain seq x y z
N MET A 1 13.22 13.99 -0.62
CA MET A 1 12.89 12.67 -0.07
C MET A 1 12.16 12.74 1.28
N PHE A 2 12.38 13.75 2.12
CA PHE A 2 11.77 13.86 3.45
C PHE A 2 10.24 13.74 3.45
N ALA A 3 9.52 14.69 2.84
CA ALA A 3 8.05 14.69 2.83
C ALA A 3 7.45 13.39 2.23
N ALA A 4 7.95 12.97 1.06
CA ALA A 4 7.48 11.77 0.39
C ALA A 4 7.65 10.51 1.25
N GLY A 5 8.78 10.36 1.95
CA GLY A 5 9.03 9.21 2.84
C GLY A 5 8.22 9.28 4.13
N SER A 6 8.02 10.48 4.69
CA SER A 6 7.30 10.67 5.96
C SER A 6 5.78 10.54 5.82
N GLU A 7 5.18 11.26 4.88
CA GLU A 7 3.71 11.32 4.74
C GLU A 7 3.14 10.00 4.22
N THR A 8 3.81 9.35 3.26
CA THR A 8 3.29 8.11 2.67
C THR A 8 3.33 6.94 3.65
N SER A 9 4.44 6.78 4.38
CA SER A 9 4.63 5.69 5.34
C SER A 9 3.72 5.86 6.56
N SER A 10 3.66 7.06 7.15
CA SER A 10 2.78 7.34 8.29
C SER A 10 1.30 7.14 7.95
N GLY A 11 0.85 7.54 6.76
CA GLY A 11 -0.51 7.32 6.29
C GLY A 11 -0.88 5.84 6.22
N ILE A 12 0.02 4.98 5.72
CA ILE A 12 -0.23 3.53 5.66
C ILE A 12 -0.22 2.89 7.04
N VAL A 13 0.70 3.29 7.93
CA VAL A 13 0.69 2.79 9.31
C VAL A 13 -0.63 3.16 10.00
N LEU A 14 -1.10 4.39 9.86
CA LEU A 14 -2.38 4.84 10.43
C LEU A 14 -3.56 3.99 9.93
N TRP A 15 -3.66 3.78 8.62
CA TRP A 15 -4.72 2.95 8.05
C TRP A 15 -4.60 1.48 8.45
N GLY A 16 -3.38 0.93 8.44
CA GLY A 16 -3.11 -0.44 8.86
C GLY A 16 -3.56 -0.69 10.29
N MET A 17 -3.16 0.18 11.22
CA MET A 17 -3.62 0.10 12.61
C MET A 17 -5.14 0.24 12.72
N SER A 18 -5.76 1.17 11.98
CA SER A 18 -7.22 1.33 11.96
C SER A 18 -7.95 0.06 11.49
N GLN A 19 -7.43 -0.62 10.46
CA GLN A 19 -8.01 -1.86 9.95
C GLN A 19 -7.85 -3.02 10.93
N ILE A 20 -6.66 -3.20 11.51
CA ILE A 20 -6.38 -4.34 12.39
C ILE A 20 -7.10 -4.18 13.74
N ILE A 21 -7.19 -2.96 14.30
CA ILE A 21 -7.95 -2.71 15.54
C ILE A 21 -9.44 -3.03 15.38
N LYS A 22 -10.01 -2.79 14.19
CA LYS A 22 -11.41 -3.12 13.89
C LYS A 22 -11.65 -4.61 13.65
N ASN A 23 -10.59 -5.41 13.48
CA ASN A 23 -10.67 -6.84 13.19
C ASN A 23 -9.81 -7.64 14.21
N PRO A 24 -10.33 -7.89 15.43
CA PRO A 24 -9.55 -8.51 16.51
C PRO A 24 -8.90 -9.85 16.15
N LYS A 25 -9.56 -10.66 15.32
CA LYS A 25 -8.99 -11.91 14.81
C LYS A 25 -7.73 -11.71 13.97
N VAL A 26 -7.75 -10.71 13.08
CA VAL A 26 -6.58 -10.36 12.25
C VAL A 26 -5.45 -9.83 13.13
N MET A 27 -5.78 -9.04 14.16
CA MET A 27 -4.80 -8.58 15.16
C MET A 27 -4.11 -9.75 15.86
N GLU A 28 -4.90 -10.72 16.35
CA GLU A 28 -4.40 -11.89 17.05
C GLU A 28 -3.47 -12.72 16.15
N GLU A 29 -3.90 -13.05 14.93
CA GLU A 29 -3.12 -13.82 13.97
C GLU A 29 -1.79 -13.13 13.62
N ALA A 30 -1.80 -11.80 13.42
CA ALA A 30 -0.59 -11.03 13.17
C ALA A 30 0.37 -11.04 14.36
N GLN A 31 -0.13 -10.90 15.58
CA GLN A 31 0.71 -10.95 16.78
C GLN A 31 1.29 -12.35 17.02
N VAL A 32 0.51 -13.41 16.75
CA VAL A 32 0.99 -14.80 16.81
C VAL A 32 2.13 -15.01 15.82
N GLU A 33 1.99 -14.53 14.58
CA GLU A 33 3.06 -14.63 13.58
C GLU A 33 4.34 -13.90 14.04
N VAL A 34 4.21 -12.65 14.51
CA VAL A 34 5.36 -11.86 14.97
C VAL A 34 6.06 -12.52 16.15
N ARG A 35 5.32 -12.99 17.16
CA ARG A 35 5.90 -13.70 18.31
C ARG A 35 6.58 -15.00 17.86
N ARG A 36 5.96 -15.78 16.98
CA ARG A 36 6.58 -17.02 16.46
C ARG A 36 7.97 -16.78 15.86
N VAL A 37 8.18 -15.66 15.17
CA VAL A 37 9.45 -15.34 14.51
C VAL A 37 10.46 -14.69 15.47
N PHE A 38 10.02 -13.75 16.33
CA PHE A 38 10.94 -12.88 17.06
C PHE A 38 11.00 -13.09 18.58
N ASP A 39 10.14 -13.92 19.18
CA ASP A 39 10.05 -14.07 20.65
C ASP A 39 11.38 -14.53 21.28
N LYS A 40 12.09 -15.46 20.62
CA LYS A 40 13.41 -15.92 21.06
C LYS A 40 14.51 -14.86 20.93
N LYS A 41 14.35 -13.91 20.00
CA LYS A 41 15.34 -12.87 19.68
C LYS A 41 15.18 -11.64 20.57
N GLY A 42 13.96 -11.39 21.08
CA GLY A 42 13.63 -10.28 21.96
C GLY A 42 13.60 -8.90 21.29
N HIS A 43 13.94 -8.80 20.00
CA HIS A 43 13.87 -7.59 19.20
C HIS A 43 13.57 -7.93 17.73
N VAL A 44 13.05 -6.95 17.00
CA VAL A 44 12.76 -7.05 15.56
C VAL A 44 13.90 -6.41 14.77
N ASP A 45 14.32 -7.08 13.70
CA ASP A 45 15.22 -6.54 12.68
C ASP A 45 14.81 -7.03 11.28
N GLU A 46 15.55 -6.58 10.27
CA GLU A 46 15.19 -6.81 8.88
C GLU A 46 15.49 -8.23 8.37
N THR A 47 16.34 -9.01 9.07
CA THR A 47 16.81 -10.31 8.56
C THR A 47 15.68 -11.32 8.45
N GLU A 48 14.75 -11.32 9.42
CA GLU A 48 13.66 -12.29 9.48
C GLU A 48 12.31 -11.74 8.99
N LEU A 49 12.24 -10.50 8.50
CA LEU A 49 10.98 -9.93 7.96
C LEU A 49 10.42 -10.75 6.79
N HIS A 50 11.26 -11.51 6.10
CA HIS A 50 10.82 -12.40 5.04
C HIS A 50 9.83 -13.47 5.53
N GLN A 51 9.91 -13.86 6.80
CA GLN A 51 9.05 -14.86 7.43
C GLN A 51 7.66 -14.33 7.87
N LEU A 52 7.47 -13.01 7.91
CA LEU A 52 6.19 -12.38 8.30
C LEU A 52 5.22 -12.30 7.11
N ILE A 53 4.73 -13.46 6.66
CA ILE A 53 3.91 -13.60 5.45
C ILE A 53 2.52 -12.97 5.65
N TYR A 54 1.91 -13.21 6.81
CA TYR A 54 0.60 -12.69 7.13
C TYR A 54 0.63 -11.18 7.34
N LEU A 55 1.63 -10.65 8.07
CA LEU A 55 1.79 -9.20 8.24
C LEU A 55 2.00 -8.50 6.90
N LYS A 56 2.79 -9.08 5.98
CA LYS A 56 2.94 -8.56 4.61
C LYS A 56 1.60 -8.55 3.86
N SER A 57 0.77 -9.56 4.06
CA SER A 57 -0.57 -9.63 3.44
C SER A 57 -1.47 -8.53 3.97
N ILE A 58 -1.42 -8.24 5.27
CA ILE A 58 -2.14 -7.10 5.87
C ILE A 58 -1.69 -5.76 5.28
N ILE A 59 -0.37 -5.56 5.10
CA ILE A 59 0.16 -4.33 4.49
C ILE A 59 -0.32 -4.19 3.04
N LYS A 60 -0.27 -5.28 2.25
CA LYS A 60 -0.77 -5.28 0.87
C LYS A 60 -2.25 -4.95 0.80
N GLU A 61 -3.06 -5.53 1.68
CA GLU A 61 -4.50 -5.27 1.71
C GLU A 61 -4.82 -3.85 2.18
N THR A 62 -4.05 -3.33 3.14
CA THR A 62 -4.12 -1.93 3.56
C THR A 62 -3.80 -0.99 2.39
N LEU A 63 -2.80 -1.29 1.57
CA LEU A 63 -2.47 -0.51 0.38
C LEU A 63 -3.54 -0.60 -0.73
N ARG A 64 -4.16 -1.77 -0.90
CA ARG A 64 -5.28 -1.97 -1.85
C ARG A 64 -6.48 -1.12 -1.46
N LEU A 65 -6.85 -1.14 -0.18
CA LEU A 65 -7.99 -0.39 0.35
C LEU A 65 -7.66 1.09 0.57
N HIS A 66 -6.49 1.45 1.07
CA HIS A 66 -6.18 2.81 1.48
C HIS A 66 -4.87 3.31 0.85
N PRO A 67 -4.83 3.44 -0.49
CA PRO A 67 -3.64 3.99 -1.15
C PRO A 67 -3.43 5.44 -0.71
N THR A 68 -2.23 5.78 -0.21
CA THR A 68 -1.91 7.15 0.27
C THR A 68 -2.02 8.21 -0.83
N VAL A 69 -1.87 7.80 -2.10
CA VAL A 69 -2.07 8.67 -3.27
C VAL A 69 -3.11 8.03 -4.20
N PRO A 70 -4.41 8.24 -3.95
CA PRO A 70 -5.52 7.59 -4.67
C PRO A 70 -5.54 7.76 -6.19
N LEU A 71 -4.98 8.86 -6.71
CA LEU A 71 -4.91 9.18 -8.15
C LEU A 71 -3.50 9.08 -8.73
N LEU A 72 -2.55 8.55 -7.95
CA LEU A 72 -1.10 8.61 -8.18
C LEU A 72 -0.61 10.04 -8.45
N LEU A 73 0.68 10.16 -8.79
CA LEU A 73 1.22 11.43 -9.28
C LEU A 73 0.72 11.68 -10.70
N PRO A 74 0.25 12.90 -11.03
CA PRO A 74 -0.15 13.25 -12.38
C PRO A 74 0.96 12.95 -13.39
N ARG A 75 0.60 12.24 -14.45
CA ARG A 75 1.46 12.00 -15.61
C ARG A 75 1.06 12.94 -16.74
N GLU A 76 1.94 13.10 -17.72
CA GLU A 76 1.69 13.89 -18.91
C GLU A 76 2.14 13.11 -20.15
N SER A 77 1.30 13.09 -21.19
CA SER A 77 1.66 12.43 -22.44
C SER A 77 2.78 13.20 -23.15
N ARG A 78 3.87 12.52 -23.50
CA ARG A 78 5.02 13.13 -24.20
C ARG A 78 4.70 13.45 -25.66
N GLU A 79 3.92 12.59 -26.29
CA GLU A 79 3.53 12.68 -27.69
C GLU A 79 2.06 12.28 -27.87
N ARG A 80 1.54 12.44 -29.08
CA ARG A 80 0.21 11.95 -29.41
C ARG A 80 0.23 10.42 -29.38
N CYS A 81 -0.71 9.80 -28.66
CA CYS A 81 -0.82 8.35 -28.61
C CYS A 81 -2.29 7.91 -28.62
N GLN A 82 -2.54 6.62 -28.90
CA GLN A 82 -3.88 6.05 -28.85
C GLN A 82 -3.98 5.04 -27.70
N ILE A 83 -5.02 5.14 -26.87
CA ILE A 83 -5.32 4.17 -25.80
C ILE A 83 -6.76 3.70 -26.00
N ASN A 84 -6.97 2.38 -26.15
CA ASN A 84 -8.29 1.79 -26.35
C ASN A 84 -9.12 2.45 -27.47
N GLY A 85 -8.47 2.87 -28.56
CA GLY A 85 -9.11 3.58 -29.67
C GLY A 85 -9.25 5.10 -29.49
N TYR A 86 -9.07 5.62 -28.27
CA TYR A 86 -9.11 7.04 -27.98
C TYR A 86 -7.79 7.73 -28.33
N ASP A 87 -7.87 8.83 -29.06
CA ASP A 87 -6.72 9.67 -29.38
C ASP A 87 -6.39 10.61 -28.22
N ILE A 88 -5.16 10.53 -27.72
CA ILE A 88 -4.64 11.33 -26.61
C ILE A 88 -3.58 12.28 -27.16
N PRO A 89 -3.86 13.60 -27.21
CA PRO A 89 -2.89 14.58 -27.65
C PRO A 89 -1.64 14.63 -26.75
N ALA A 90 -0.53 15.10 -27.31
CA ALA A 90 0.65 15.47 -26.52
C ALA A 90 0.28 16.50 -25.44
N LYS A 91 0.98 16.47 -24.30
CA LYS A 91 0.75 17.32 -23.12
C LYS A 91 -0.59 17.09 -22.40
N THR A 92 -1.31 16.00 -22.71
CA THR A 92 -2.50 15.62 -21.94
C THR A 92 -2.10 15.15 -20.55
N ARG A 93 -2.69 15.73 -19.51
CA ARG A 93 -2.52 15.27 -18.12
C ARG A 93 -3.34 14.00 -17.88
N VAL A 94 -2.69 12.98 -17.33
CA VAL A 94 -3.27 11.67 -17.02
C VAL A 94 -3.21 11.44 -15.51
N ALA A 95 -4.34 11.07 -14.94
CA ALA A 95 -4.46 10.61 -13.55
C ALA A 95 -4.86 9.14 -13.54
N VAL A 96 -4.26 8.34 -12.68
CA VAL A 96 -4.57 6.90 -12.58
C VAL A 96 -5.32 6.67 -11.28
N ASN A 97 -6.61 6.37 -11.38
CA ASN A 97 -7.47 6.16 -10.21
C ASN A 97 -7.25 4.77 -9.58
N VAL A 98 -6.15 4.61 -8.86
CA VAL A 98 -5.81 3.36 -8.17
C VAL A 98 -6.77 3.02 -7.04
N TRP A 99 -7.47 4.02 -6.48
CA TRP A 99 -8.52 3.78 -5.49
C TRP A 99 -9.70 3.02 -6.08
N ALA A 100 -10.11 3.36 -7.32
CA ALA A 100 -11.17 2.65 -8.04
C ALA A 100 -10.70 1.26 -8.45
N ILE A 101 -9.49 1.14 -9.03
CA ILE A 101 -8.90 -0.15 -9.43
C ILE A 101 -8.82 -1.10 -8.22
N GLY A 102 -8.39 -0.60 -7.06
CA GLY A 102 -8.30 -1.39 -5.84
C GLY A 102 -9.64 -1.84 -5.28
N ARG A 103 -10.77 -1.32 -5.75
CA ARG A 103 -12.13 -1.61 -5.26
C ARG A 103 -13.09 -2.15 -6.32
N ASP A 104 -12.58 -2.38 -7.53
CA ASP A 104 -13.38 -2.93 -8.63
C ASP A 104 -13.88 -4.34 -8.26
N GLN A 105 -15.13 -4.66 -8.63
CA GLN A 105 -15.83 -5.89 -8.25
C GLN A 105 -15.96 -6.87 -9.42
#